data_AF-A0AAJ2C3X1-F1
#
_entry.id   AF-A0AAJ2C3X1-F1
#
_cell.length_a   1.000
_cell.length_b   1.000
_cell.length_c   1.000
_cell.angle_alpha   90.00
_cell.angle_beta   90.00
_cell.angle_gamma   90.00
#
_symmetry.space_group_name_H-M   'P 1'
#
loop_
_entity.id
_entity.type
_entity.pdbx_description
1 polymer ?
#
loop_
_entity_poly.entity_id
_entity_poly.type
_entity_poly.pdbx_seq_one_letter_code
_entity_poly.pdbx_strand_id
1 'polypeptide(L)'
;MKSIVKTFAIALCSVLSFFANATDKNEATNTQKSFAVGMYQTINTLQMNILIEKLEGKNLSISLKNEKGEVLANEYVGKKGTTYRGKFDLSELEDGKYSFEITDGATKIVKTVNVGTVSPVPASADRFISMN
;
A
#
# COMPACT_ATOMS: atom_id res chain seq x y z
N MET A 1 -52.80 45.54 -24.79
CA MET A 1 -51.64 46.34 -25.24
C MET A 1 -50.38 45.75 -24.62
N LYS A 2 -49.49 45.27 -25.50
CA LYS A 2 -48.01 45.21 -25.42
C LYS A 2 -47.35 44.62 -24.16
N SER A 3 -46.67 43.49 -24.42
CA SER A 3 -45.65 42.80 -23.64
C SER A 3 -44.34 43.60 -23.49
N ILE A 4 -43.34 42.98 -22.83
CA ILE A 4 -41.90 43.34 -22.63
C ILE A 4 -41.65 43.65 -21.15
N VAL A 5 -40.82 42.91 -20.40
CA VAL A 5 -39.34 43.03 -20.37
C VAL A 5 -38.64 41.72 -19.94
N LYS A 6 -37.83 41.19 -20.87
CA LYS A 6 -36.44 40.67 -20.80
C LYS A 6 -36.00 39.78 -19.61
N THR A 7 -35.77 38.52 -19.98
CA THR A 7 -34.78 37.57 -19.43
C THR A 7 -33.37 38.16 -19.42
N PHE A 8 -32.65 38.10 -18.28
CA PHE A 8 -31.22 37.76 -18.18
C PHE A 8 -30.76 37.75 -16.71
N ALA A 9 -30.39 36.59 -16.17
CA ALA A 9 -29.30 36.43 -15.20
C ALA A 9 -29.06 34.94 -14.95
N ILE A 10 -28.08 34.38 -15.66
CA ILE A 10 -27.39 33.15 -15.28
C ILE A 10 -26.36 33.53 -14.21
N ALA A 11 -26.45 32.90 -13.04
CA ALA A 11 -25.31 32.76 -12.14
C ALA A 11 -25.39 31.38 -11.48
N LEU A 12 -24.82 30.42 -12.19
CA LEU A 12 -24.37 29.13 -11.68
C LEU A 12 -23.20 29.43 -10.73
N CYS A 13 -23.30 29.05 -9.45
CA CYS A 13 -22.18 28.51 -8.66
C CYS A 13 -22.68 28.12 -7.26
N SER A 14 -22.88 26.82 -7.13
CA SER A 14 -23.02 26.07 -5.89
C SER A 14 -21.86 26.29 -4.92
N VAL A 15 -22.18 26.58 -3.65
CA VAL A 15 -21.30 26.23 -2.54
C VAL A 15 -22.16 25.54 -1.47
N LEU A 16 -22.25 24.22 -1.56
CA LEU A 16 -22.68 23.42 -0.40
C LEU A 16 -21.46 23.31 0.51
N SER A 17 -21.46 24.07 1.60
CA SER A 17 -20.49 23.91 2.68
C SER A 17 -20.82 22.62 3.44
N PHE A 18 -20.26 21.49 3.02
CA PHE A 18 -20.22 20.30 3.86
C PHE A 18 -19.20 20.53 4.97
N PHE A 19 -19.67 20.90 6.16
CA PHE A 19 -18.88 20.74 7.38
C PHE A 19 -18.77 19.24 7.66
N ALA A 20 -17.69 18.61 7.21
CA ALA A 20 -17.31 17.30 7.71
C ALA A 20 -16.82 17.47 9.16
N ASN A 21 -17.68 17.16 10.12
CA ASN A 21 -17.22 16.86 11.47
C ASN A 21 -16.38 15.59 11.37
N ALA A 22 -15.06 15.73 11.40
CA ALA A 22 -14.17 14.62 11.70
C ALA A 22 -14.45 14.22 13.16
N THR A 23 -15.39 13.28 13.34
CA THR A 23 -15.52 12.59 14.61
C THR A 23 -14.26 11.74 14.72
N ASP A 24 -13.31 12.22 15.51
CA ASP A 24 -12.15 11.46 15.96
C ASP A 24 -12.66 10.41 16.96
N LYS A 25 -13.45 9.46 16.45
CA LYS A 25 -13.76 8.25 17.18
C LYS A 25 -12.58 7.33 16.98
N ASN A 26 -11.58 7.51 17.85
CA ASN A 26 -10.78 6.40 18.36
C ASN A 26 -11.70 5.46 19.17
N GLU A 27 -12.76 4.96 18.53
CA GLU A 27 -13.35 3.72 18.93
C GLU A 27 -12.51 2.67 18.23
N ALA A 28 -11.63 2.04 19.00
CA ALA A 28 -11.18 0.68 18.71
C ALA A 28 -12.42 -0.21 18.74
N THR A 29 -13.25 -0.10 17.69
CA THR A 29 -14.24 -1.11 17.39
C THR A 29 -13.43 -2.39 17.30
N ASN A 30 -13.80 -3.37 18.09
CA ASN A 30 -13.28 -4.72 17.97
C ASN A 30 -13.83 -5.29 16.65
N THR A 31 -13.41 -4.70 15.53
CA THR A 31 -13.74 -5.16 14.20
C THR A 31 -12.99 -6.46 14.06
N GLN A 32 -13.74 -7.56 14.19
CA GLN A 32 -13.23 -8.89 13.92
C GLN A 32 -12.45 -8.85 12.60
N LYS A 33 -11.14 -9.09 12.67
CA LYS A 33 -10.27 -9.02 11.49
C LYS A 33 -10.83 -9.95 10.43
N SER A 34 -11.21 -9.37 9.29
CA SER A 34 -11.78 -10.11 8.16
C SER A 34 -10.70 -10.82 7.34
N PHE A 35 -9.42 -10.56 7.64
CA PHE A 35 -8.26 -11.20 7.03
C PHE A 35 -7.03 -11.22 7.94
N ALA A 36 -6.13 -12.15 7.67
CA ALA A 36 -4.80 -12.28 8.27
C ALA A 36 -3.74 -12.27 7.16
N VAL A 37 -2.57 -11.71 7.45
CA VAL A 37 -1.48 -11.51 6.48
C VAL A 37 -0.18 -12.09 7.01
N GLY A 38 0.41 -13.00 6.25
CA GLY A 38 1.79 -13.47 6.39
C GLY A 38 2.66 -12.89 5.27
N MET A 39 3.85 -12.39 5.61
CA MET A 39 4.80 -11.86 4.65
C MET A 39 6.20 -12.35 4.97
N TYR A 40 6.94 -12.76 3.94
CA TYR A 40 8.33 -13.17 4.08
C TYR A 40 9.13 -12.92 2.79
N GLN A 41 10.42 -12.67 2.95
CA GLN A 41 11.36 -12.53 1.86
C GLN A 41 11.88 -13.91 1.44
N THR A 42 12.05 -14.12 0.14
CA THR A 42 12.82 -15.27 -0.35
C THR A 42 14.30 -15.05 -0.02
N ILE A 43 14.98 -16.10 0.47
CA ILE A 43 16.39 -16.00 0.90
C ILE A 43 17.27 -15.47 -0.24
N ASN A 44 18.12 -14.50 0.08
CA ASN A 44 19.09 -13.86 -0.83
C ASN A 44 18.46 -13.21 -2.09
N THR A 45 17.17 -12.87 -2.08
CA THR A 45 16.54 -12.11 -3.15
C THR A 45 15.72 -10.96 -2.60
N LEU A 46 15.41 -9.96 -3.43
CA LEU A 46 14.49 -8.87 -3.08
C LEU A 46 13.02 -9.23 -3.39
N GLN A 47 12.69 -10.52 -3.40
CA GLN A 47 11.33 -10.98 -3.67
C GLN A 47 10.56 -11.18 -2.37
N MET A 48 9.46 -10.46 -2.24
CA MET A 48 8.53 -10.56 -1.11
C MET A 48 7.35 -11.43 -1.49
N ASN A 49 7.10 -12.46 -0.67
CA ASN A 49 5.92 -13.31 -0.77
C ASN A 49 4.89 -12.81 0.24
N ILE A 50 3.65 -12.68 -0.21
CA ILE A 50 2.51 -12.30 0.62
C ILE A 50 1.50 -13.43 0.57
N LEU A 51 1.11 -13.91 1.74
CA LEU A 51 0.01 -14.85 1.92
C LEU A 51 -1.07 -14.17 2.72
N ILE A 52 -2.29 -14.24 2.22
CA ILE A 52 -3.44 -13.65 2.88
C ILE A 52 -4.50 -14.73 3.03
N GLU A 53 -5.00 -14.87 4.24
CA GLU A 53 -6.23 -15.60 4.52
C GLU A 53 -7.33 -14.58 4.78
N LYS A 54 -8.49 -14.75 4.15
CA LYS A 54 -9.62 -13.82 4.26
C LYS A 54 -10.94 -14.58 4.37
N LEU A 55 -11.92 -13.94 4.99
CA LEU A 55 -13.28 -14.45 5.01
C LEU A 55 -13.88 -14.45 3.59
N GLU A 56 -14.76 -15.40 3.33
CA GLU A 56 -15.45 -15.51 2.04
C GLU A 56 -16.29 -14.26 1.76
N GLY A 57 -16.36 -13.85 0.48
CA GLY A 57 -17.13 -12.67 0.07
C GLY A 57 -16.45 -11.33 0.34
N LYS A 58 -15.34 -11.29 1.09
CA LYS A 58 -14.53 -10.08 1.30
C LYS A 58 -13.54 -9.85 0.17
N ASN A 59 -13.41 -8.62 -0.28
CA ASN A 59 -12.38 -8.17 -1.21
C ASN A 59 -11.29 -7.42 -0.46
N LEU A 60 -10.07 -7.43 -0.99
CA LEU A 60 -8.93 -6.71 -0.41
C LEU A 60 -8.21 -5.92 -1.49
N SER A 61 -7.61 -4.81 -1.09
CA SER A 61 -6.61 -4.09 -1.88
C SER A 61 -5.26 -4.22 -1.19
N ILE A 62 -4.22 -4.53 -1.97
CA ILE A 62 -2.83 -4.60 -1.54
C ILE A 62 -2.10 -3.49 -2.27
N SER A 63 -1.59 -2.50 -1.54
CA SER A 63 -0.82 -1.39 -2.13
C SER A 63 0.59 -1.39 -1.60
N LEU A 64 1.57 -1.37 -2.50
CA LEU A 64 2.97 -1.07 -2.17
C LEU A 64 3.18 0.43 -2.26
N LYS A 65 3.67 1.04 -1.19
CA LYS A 65 3.95 2.47 -1.11
C LYS A 65 5.39 2.74 -0.74
N ASN A 66 5.95 3.84 -1.25
CA ASN A 66 7.23 4.37 -0.77
C ASN A 66 7.06 5.17 0.54
N GLU A 67 8.16 5.67 1.08
CA GLU A 67 8.18 6.48 2.30
C GLU A 67 7.35 7.77 2.21
N LYS A 68 7.19 8.33 1.01
CA LYS A 68 6.34 9.52 0.75
C LYS A 68 4.86 9.17 0.70
N GLY A 69 4.50 7.89 0.76
CA GLY A 69 3.12 7.40 0.66
C GLY A 69 2.60 7.25 -0.77
N GLU A 70 3.46 7.41 -1.78
CA GLU A 70 3.12 7.23 -3.19
C GLU A 70 2.94 5.75 -3.48
N VAL A 71 1.85 5.39 -4.18
CA VAL A 71 1.54 3.99 -4.53
C VAL A 71 2.36 3.60 -5.75
N LEU A 72 3.25 2.63 -5.58
CA LEU A 72 4.10 2.08 -6.64
C LEU A 72 3.44 0.90 -7.35
N ALA A 73 2.71 0.09 -6.58
CA ALA A 73 1.96 -1.03 -7.11
C ALA A 73 0.66 -1.19 -6.33
N ASN A 74 -0.39 -1.63 -7.01
CA ASN A 74 -1.66 -1.96 -6.39
C ASN A 74 -2.23 -3.23 -6.99
N GLU A 75 -2.70 -4.12 -6.12
CA GLU A 75 -3.31 -5.37 -6.52
C GLU A 75 -4.65 -5.57 -5.81
N TYR A 76 -5.63 -6.06 -6.57
CA TYR A 76 -6.97 -6.27 -6.07
C TYR A 76 -7.26 -7.77 -5.91
N VAL A 77 -7.56 -8.16 -4.67
CA VAL A 77 -7.99 -9.52 -4.33
C VAL A 77 -9.52 -9.57 -4.37
N GLY A 78 -10.05 -10.31 -5.33
CA GLY A 78 -11.48 -10.48 -5.50
C GLY A 78 -12.18 -11.17 -4.33
N LYS A 79 -13.51 -11.16 -4.37
CA LYS A 79 -14.35 -11.77 -3.33
C LYS A 79 -14.27 -13.29 -3.28
N LYS A 80 -13.94 -13.92 -4.41
CA LYS A 80 -13.86 -15.38 -4.56
C LYS A 80 -12.64 -15.94 -3.84
N GLY A 81 -12.82 -17.12 -3.23
CA GLY A 81 -11.78 -17.80 -2.47
C GLY A 81 -11.55 -17.19 -1.09
N THR A 82 -10.85 -17.93 -0.24
CA THR A 82 -10.49 -17.55 1.13
C THR A 82 -9.00 -17.31 1.30
N THR A 83 -8.20 -17.57 0.27
CA THR A 83 -6.75 -17.38 0.31
C THR A 83 -6.26 -16.64 -0.92
N TYR A 84 -5.19 -15.88 -0.74
CA TYR A 84 -4.48 -15.19 -1.80
C TYR A 84 -2.97 -15.36 -1.57
N ARG A 85 -2.22 -15.52 -2.67
CA ARG A 85 -0.76 -15.65 -2.67
C ARG A 85 -0.20 -14.73 -3.74
N GLY A 86 0.59 -13.75 -3.32
CA GLY A 86 1.23 -12.76 -4.18
C GLY A 86 2.74 -12.83 -4.09
N LYS A 87 3.41 -12.46 -5.19
CA LYS A 87 4.86 -12.28 -5.24
C LYS A 87 5.15 -10.89 -5.77
N PHE A 88 5.91 -10.12 -5.01
CA PHE A 88 6.33 -8.77 -5.37
C PHE A 88 7.84 -8.76 -5.50
N ASP A 89 8.32 -8.42 -6.69
CA ASP A 89 9.74 -8.23 -6.93
C ASP A 89 10.11 -6.78 -6.60
N LEU A 90 11.02 -6.58 -5.66
CA LEU A 90 11.50 -5.27 -5.24
C LEU A 90 12.91 -4.97 -5.80
N SER A 91 13.43 -5.82 -6.69
CA SER A 91 14.80 -5.65 -7.23
C SER A 91 14.99 -4.42 -8.11
N GLU A 92 13.92 -3.91 -8.71
CA GLU A 92 13.93 -2.68 -9.51
C GLU A 92 13.68 -1.41 -8.68
N LEU A 93 13.50 -1.56 -7.36
CA LEU A 93 13.32 -0.41 -6.47
C LEU A 93 14.65 0.08 -5.92
N GLU A 94 14.73 1.40 -5.72
CA GLU A 94 15.86 2.02 -5.05
C GLU A 94 15.96 1.59 -3.58
N ASP A 95 17.14 1.76 -3.00
CA ASP A 95 17.34 1.54 -1.58
C ASP A 95 16.48 2.53 -0.78
N GLY A 96 15.67 1.99 0.14
CA GLY A 96 14.69 2.80 0.85
C GLY A 96 13.70 1.99 1.68
N LYS A 97 12.81 2.74 2.34
CA LYS A 97 11.74 2.19 3.17
C LYS A 97 10.44 2.13 2.38
N TYR A 98 9.83 0.96 2.38
CA TYR A 98 8.58 0.70 1.67
C TYR A 98 7.55 0.09 2.61
N SER A 99 6.28 0.28 2.30
CA SER A 99 5.17 -0.28 3.07
C SER A 99 4.15 -0.97 2.19
N PHE A 100 3.79 -2.19 2.57
CA PHE A 100 2.63 -2.90 2.05
C PHE A 100 1.43 -2.57 2.93
N GLU A 101 0.42 -1.96 2.32
CA GLU A 101 -0.86 -1.63 2.92
C GLU A 101 -1.92 -2.58 2.37
N ILE A 102 -2.49 -3.41 3.25
CA ILE A 102 -3.56 -4.34 2.93
C ILE A 102 -4.83 -3.86 3.61
N THR A 103 -5.91 -3.67 2.86
CA THR A 103 -7.18 -3.18 3.40
C THR A 103 -8.40 -3.84 2.76
N ASP A 104 -9.45 -4.05 3.55
CA ASP A 104 -10.80 -4.42 3.10
C ASP A 104 -11.76 -3.22 3.03
N GLY A 105 -11.23 -2.00 3.18
CA GLY A 105 -11.99 -0.75 3.26
C GLY A 105 -12.43 -0.35 4.68
N ALA A 106 -12.49 -1.30 5.62
CA ALA A 106 -12.84 -1.04 7.02
C ALA A 106 -11.63 -1.18 7.95
N THR A 107 -10.84 -2.22 7.72
CA THR A 107 -9.63 -2.57 8.46
C THR A 107 -8.41 -2.44 7.55
N LYS A 108 -7.29 -2.08 8.16
CA LYS A 108 -6.02 -1.86 7.46
C LYS A 108 -4.87 -2.50 8.23
N ILE A 109 -4.02 -3.23 7.51
CA ILE A 109 -2.77 -3.80 8.01
C ILE A 109 -1.63 -3.21 7.20
N VAL A 110 -0.66 -2.61 7.88
CA VAL A 110 0.55 -2.05 7.26
C VAL A 110 1.76 -2.88 7.67
N LYS A 111 2.56 -3.31 6.71
CA LYS A 111 3.83 -4.02 6.90
C LYS A 111 4.94 -3.24 6.23
N THR A 112 5.99 -2.91 6.98
CA THR A 112 7.13 -2.16 6.46
C THR A 112 8.26 -3.13 6.07
N VAL A 113 8.95 -2.82 4.97
CA VAL A 113 10.16 -3.49 4.52
C VAL A 113 11.21 -2.44 4.18
N ASN A 114 12.46 -2.72 4.49
CA ASN A 114 13.59 -1.91 4.04
C ASN A 114 14.25 -2.65 2.89
N VAL A 115 14.31 -2.00 1.73
CA VAL A 115 15.09 -2.45 0.58
C VAL A 115 16.46 -1.79 0.71
N GLY A 116 17.51 -2.59 0.65
CA GLY A 116 18.87 -2.11 0.78
C GLY A 116 19.84 -3.06 0.10
N THR A 117 20.81 -2.52 -0.61
CA THR A 117 21.93 -3.30 -1.15
C THR A 117 22.86 -3.72 -0.01
N VAL A 118 23.09 -5.03 0.12
CA VAL A 118 24.20 -5.51 0.96
C VAL A 118 25.47 -5.23 0.17
N SER A 119 26.18 -4.17 0.54
CA SER A 119 27.48 -3.85 -0.09
C SER A 119 28.40 -5.07 0.04
N PRO A 120 28.96 -5.60 -1.07
CA PRO A 120 29.89 -6.71 -0.96
C PRO A 120 31.12 -6.24 -0.19
N VAL A 121 31.40 -6.86 0.96
CA VAL A 121 32.67 -6.67 1.66
C VAL A 121 33.75 -7.13 0.68
N PRO A 122 34.65 -6.24 0.20
CA PRO A 122 35.74 -6.69 -0.65
C PRO A 122 36.56 -7.69 0.15
N ALA A 123 36.65 -8.92 -0.34
CA ALA A 123 37.57 -9.90 0.20
C ALA A 123 38.98 -9.32 0.02
N SER A 124 39.54 -8.75 1.08
CA SER A 124 40.96 -8.39 1.12
C SER A 124 41.73 -9.68 0.93
N ALA A 125 42.25 -9.87 -0.28
CA ALA A 125 43.15 -10.97 -0.59
C ALA A 125 44.47 -10.68 0.12
N ASP A 126 44.60 -11.08 1.38
CA ASP A 126 45.87 -11.09 2.11
C ASP A 126 46.76 -12.18 1.50
N ARG A 127 47.38 -11.85 0.37
CA ARG A 127 48.37 -12.72 -0.26
C ARG A 127 49.70 -12.50 0.43
N PHE A 128 49.99 -13.28 1.46
CA PHE A 128 51.34 -13.37 2.03
C PHE A 128 52.26 -14.04 1.01
N ILE A 129 53.16 -13.27 0.40
CA ILE A 129 54.28 -13.82 -0.38
C ILE A 129 55.46 -13.95 0.57
N SER A 130 55.82 -15.17 0.98
CA SER A 130 57.11 -15.41 1.65
C SER A 130 58.20 -15.57 0.59
N MET A 131 59.18 -14.67 0.58
CA MET A 131 60.45 -14.89 -0.11
C MET A 131 61.40 -15.61 0.86
N ASN A 132 62.00 -16.71 0.40
CA ASN A 132 63.05 -17.46 1.07
C ASN A 132 64.36 -17.28 0.30
#